data_AF-A0AAE0E7A1-F1
#
_entry.id   AF-A0AAE0E7A1-F1
#
_cell.length_a   1.000
_cell.length_b   1.000
_cell.length_c   1.000
_cell.angle_alpha   90.00
_cell.angle_beta   90.00
_cell.angle_gamma   90.00
#
_symmetry.space_group_name_H-M   'P 1'
#
loop_
_entity.id
_entity.type
_entity.pdbx_description
1 polymer ?
#
loop_
_entity_poly.entity_id
_entity_poly.type
_entity_poly.pdbx_seq_one_letter_code
_entity_poly.pdbx_strand_id
1 'polypeptide(L)'
;MEKTLTHGNISNVDFGNYVTATIYATEEGSGCFFGNANTTTDATITFQGSEYVVPAWSVSILPDCKSEEYNTAKVNAQTSLMVKKCNEAEEEPASLKWVWRPEIIYGPVLERKGKFAARKLIDQKQINDESDYLWYMASVNLNDDDLIWRDNMTLCVNGSGHALHAYVNGEYLS
;
A
#
# COMPACT_ATOMS: atom_id res chain seq x y z
N MET A 1 -3.95 25.79 24.55
CA MET A 1 -2.66 25.17 24.17
C MET A 1 -2.06 25.72 22.87
N GLU A 2 -2.86 26.00 21.81
CA GLU A 2 -2.34 26.43 20.49
C GLU A 2 -1.34 27.59 20.52
N LYS A 3 -1.68 28.71 21.15
CA LYS A 3 -0.80 29.89 21.25
C LYS A 3 0.52 29.58 21.97
N THR A 4 0.45 28.79 23.05
CA THR A 4 1.62 28.34 23.82
C THR A 4 2.55 27.48 22.98
N LEU A 5 2.02 26.59 22.13
CA LEU A 5 2.83 25.74 21.26
C LEU A 5 3.48 26.48 20.09
N THR A 6 2.80 27.50 19.57
CA THR A 6 3.25 28.23 18.36
C THR A 6 4.15 29.42 18.67
N HIS A 7 4.02 30.02 19.84
CA HIS A 7 4.74 31.25 20.21
C HIS A 7 5.49 31.15 21.55
N GLY A 8 5.39 30.01 22.24
CA GLY A 8 6.06 29.80 23.52
C GLY A 8 7.55 29.55 23.38
N ASN A 9 8.29 29.94 24.42
CA ASN A 9 9.68 29.56 24.57
C ASN A 9 9.77 28.07 24.86
N ILE A 10 10.68 27.39 24.15
CA ILE A 10 10.89 25.95 24.25
C ILE A 10 12.05 25.70 25.21
N SER A 11 11.84 24.80 26.16
CA SER A 11 12.91 24.29 27.03
C SER A 11 12.82 22.77 27.13
N ASN A 12 13.96 22.13 27.35
CA ASN A 12 14.06 20.67 27.49
C ASN A 12 14.68 20.32 28.84
N VAL A 13 14.14 19.29 29.47
CA VAL A 13 14.68 18.67 30.69
C VAL A 13 14.97 17.22 30.38
N ASP A 14 16.18 16.77 30.71
CA ASP A 14 16.58 15.36 30.59
C ASP A 14 16.47 14.72 31.99
N PHE A 15 15.70 13.64 32.09
CA PHE A 15 15.56 12.84 33.31
C PHE A 15 16.47 11.61 33.31
N GLY A 16 17.26 11.41 32.25
CA GLY A 16 18.07 10.23 32.03
C GLY A 16 17.25 9.03 31.56
N ASN A 17 17.93 7.92 31.26
CA ASN A 17 17.31 6.67 30.81
C ASN A 17 16.33 6.84 29.62
N TYR A 18 16.67 7.73 28.69
CA TYR A 18 15.88 8.04 27.48
C TYR A 18 14.56 8.78 27.75
N VAL A 19 14.41 9.40 28.92
CA VAL A 19 13.22 10.17 29.29
C VAL A 19 13.51 11.66 29.27
N THR A 20 12.73 12.40 28.50
CA THR A 20 12.86 13.85 28.35
C THR A 20 11.52 14.55 28.53
N ALA A 21 11.54 15.79 29.00
CA ALA A 21 10.39 16.68 28.93
C ALA A 21 10.69 17.86 28.01
N THR A 22 9.80 18.13 27.06
CA THR A 22 9.78 19.36 26.28
C THR A 22 8.66 20.25 26.79
N ILE A 23 9.01 21.48 27.17
CA ILE A 23 8.13 22.44 27.81
C ILE A 23 8.02 23.65 26.91
N TYR A 24 6.79 24.01 26.54
CA TYR A 24 6.45 25.23 25.84
C TYR A 24 5.82 26.19 26.85
N ALA A 25 6.36 27.40 26.99
CA ALA A 25 5.86 28.38 27.97
C ALA A 25 5.65 29.76 27.34
N THR A 26 4.52 30.38 27.67
CA THR A 26 4.19 31.80 27.43
C THR A 26 3.82 32.45 28.75
N GLU A 27 3.63 33.78 28.76
CA GLU A 27 3.12 34.49 29.94
C GLU A 27 1.71 34.03 30.37
N GLU A 28 0.94 33.46 29.44
CA GLU A 28 -0.44 33.02 29.65
C GLU A 28 -0.55 31.57 30.15
N GLY A 29 0.49 30.75 29.96
CA GLY A 29 0.46 29.34 30.38
C GLY A 29 1.58 28.49 29.78
N SER A 30 1.55 27.19 30.08
CA SER A 30 2.57 26.22 29.67
C SER A 30 1.97 24.90 29.21
N GLY A 31 2.55 24.28 28.18
CA GLY A 31 2.22 22.93 27.72
C GLY A 31 3.47 22.05 27.73
N CYS A 32 3.32 20.80 28.16
CA CYS A 32 4.44 19.87 28.37
C CYS A 32 4.22 18.57 27.60
N PHE A 33 5.33 18.03 27.10
CA PHE A 33 5.41 16.71 26.48
C PHE A 33 6.48 15.90 27.19
N PHE A 34 6.11 14.78 27.81
CA PHE A 34 7.05 13.87 28.43
C PHE A 34 7.26 12.68 27.50
N GLY A 35 8.45 12.59 26.90
CA GLY A 35 8.81 11.51 26.00
C GLY A 35 9.63 10.45 26.72
N ASN A 36 9.26 9.19 26.54
CA ASN A 36 10.08 8.04 26.91
C ASN A 36 10.46 7.28 25.64
N ALA A 37 11.71 7.46 25.20
CA ALA A 37 12.25 6.77 24.02
C ALA A 37 12.78 5.35 24.33
N ASN A 38 12.67 4.88 25.58
CA ASN A 38 12.98 3.49 25.90
C ASN A 38 11.90 2.57 25.35
N THR A 39 12.28 1.58 24.54
CA THR A 39 11.34 0.67 23.88
C THR A 39 10.81 -0.44 24.79
N THR A 40 11.35 -0.58 25.99
CA THR A 40 11.12 -1.77 26.85
C THR A 40 10.64 -1.45 28.25
N THR A 41 11.00 -0.31 28.82
CA THR A 41 10.71 -0.01 30.23
C THR A 41 9.95 1.29 30.40
N ASP A 42 8.88 1.23 31.18
CA ASP A 42 8.18 2.40 31.68
C ASP A 42 9.09 3.21 32.60
N ALA A 43 8.84 4.52 32.66
CA ALA A 43 9.59 5.43 33.52
C ALA A 43 8.65 6.21 34.43
N THR A 44 9.08 6.40 35.68
CA THR A 44 8.43 7.32 36.62
C THR A 44 9.33 8.54 36.79
N ILE A 45 8.83 9.71 36.44
CA ILE A 45 9.55 10.98 36.58
C ILE A 45 8.82 11.90 37.55
N THR A 46 9.58 12.72 38.29
CA THR A 46 9.01 13.78 39.13
C THR A 46 9.19 15.12 38.44
N PHE A 47 8.10 15.80 38.11
CA PHE A 47 8.12 17.11 37.47
C PHE A 47 7.22 18.08 38.25
N GLN A 48 7.77 19.23 38.65
CA GLN A 48 7.10 20.26 39.46
C GLN A 48 6.43 19.72 40.74
N GLY A 49 7.02 18.69 41.36
CA GLY A 49 6.52 18.08 42.59
C GLY A 49 5.45 17.01 42.41
N SER A 50 5.02 16.74 41.17
CA SER A 50 4.11 15.63 40.83
C SER A 50 4.87 14.50 40.16
N GLU A 51 4.49 13.25 40.44
CA GLU A 51 5.01 12.08 39.74
C GLU A 51 4.16 11.72 38.52
N TYR A 52 4.82 11.36 37.42
CA TYR A 52 4.21 10.94 36.17
C TYR A 52 4.81 9.61 35.72
N VAL A 53 3.94 8.67 35.38
CA VAL A 53 4.33 7.40 34.75
C VAL A 53 4.19 7.54 33.24
N VAL A 54 5.34 7.50 32.55
CA VAL A 54 5.46 7.58 31.10
C VAL A 54 5.80 6.18 30.57
N PRO A 55 4.83 5.47 29.96
CA PRO A 55 5.05 4.14 29.40
C PRO A 55 6.21 4.07 28.41
N ALA A 56 6.77 2.88 28.23
CA ALA A 56 7.77 2.61 27.21
C ALA A 56 7.29 3.07 25.82
N TRP A 57 8.19 3.66 25.05
CA TRP A 57 7.96 4.11 23.68
C TRP A 57 6.72 5.01 23.53
N SER A 58 6.60 6.01 24.40
CA SER A 58 5.42 6.86 24.44
C SER A 58 5.73 8.33 24.71
N VAL A 59 4.75 9.18 24.39
CA VAL A 59 4.73 10.59 24.76
C VAL A 59 3.46 10.89 25.55
N SER A 60 3.60 11.38 26.77
CA SER A 60 2.52 11.96 27.57
C SER A 60 2.37 13.45 27.24
N ILE A 61 1.14 13.89 26.99
CA ILE A 61 0.79 15.27 26.62
C ILE A 61 0.01 15.90 27.78
N LEU A 62 0.56 17.01 28.29
CA LEU A 62 0.01 17.77 29.41
C LEU A 62 -0.24 19.22 28.95
N PRO A 63 -1.48 19.58 28.57
CA PRO A 63 -1.78 20.92 28.05
C PRO A 63 -1.53 22.07 29.04
N ASP A 64 -1.49 21.75 30.33
CA ASP A 64 -1.26 22.68 31.45
C ASP A 64 0.03 22.38 32.24
N CYS A 65 0.86 21.43 31.79
CA CYS A 65 2.03 20.91 32.50
C CYS A 65 1.74 20.27 33.88
N LYS A 66 0.47 19.95 34.19
CA LYS A 66 0.06 19.39 35.49
C LYS A 66 -0.73 18.09 35.35
N SER A 67 -1.64 18.01 34.39
CA SER A 67 -2.50 16.84 34.18
C SER A 67 -2.22 16.19 32.83
N GLU A 68 -2.02 14.87 32.85
CA GLU A 68 -1.90 14.09 31.62
C GLU A 68 -3.29 13.90 31.00
N GLU A 69 -3.53 14.52 29.85
CA GLU A 69 -4.77 14.35 29.10
C GLU A 69 -4.68 13.20 28.08
N TYR A 70 -3.47 12.96 27.56
CA TYR A 70 -3.26 11.94 26.54
C TYR A 70 -1.87 11.32 26.66
N ASN A 71 -1.76 10.03 26.38
CA ASN A 71 -0.49 9.36 26.16
C ASN A 71 -0.60 8.42 24.96
N THR A 72 0.43 8.40 24.11
CA THR A 72 0.41 7.65 22.85
C THR A 72 0.35 6.12 23.00
N ALA A 73 0.71 5.58 24.17
CA ALA A 73 0.61 4.15 24.50
C ALA A 73 -0.64 3.80 25.32
N LYS A 74 -1.30 4.78 25.95
CA LYS A 74 -2.55 4.56 26.71
C LYS A 74 -3.75 4.66 25.76
N VAL A 75 -4.08 3.53 25.12
CA VAL A 75 -5.19 3.45 24.17
C VAL A 75 -6.52 3.24 24.90
N ASN A 76 -7.34 4.28 24.94
CA ASN A 76 -8.69 4.23 25.54
C ASN A 76 -9.80 3.84 24.55
N ALA A 77 -9.45 3.66 23.27
CA ALA A 77 -10.40 3.23 22.25
C ALA A 77 -10.60 1.71 22.28
N GLN A 78 -11.81 1.25 21.98
CA GLN A 78 -12.10 -0.18 21.86
C GLN A 78 -11.39 -0.77 20.64
N THR A 79 -10.65 -1.87 20.83
CA THR A 79 -10.07 -2.65 19.72
C THR A 79 -11.17 -3.44 19.01
N SER A 80 -11.24 -3.33 17.68
CA SER A 80 -12.12 -4.16 16.84
C SER A 80 -11.32 -5.29 16.17
N LEU A 81 -11.93 -6.48 16.10
CA LEU A 81 -11.37 -7.62 15.39
C LEU A 81 -12.19 -7.85 14.13
N MET A 82 -11.55 -7.71 12.97
CA MET A 82 -12.18 -8.01 11.69
C MET A 82 -12.31 -9.53 11.53
N VAL A 83 -13.53 -9.99 11.25
CA VAL A 83 -13.83 -11.39 10.96
C VAL A 83 -14.58 -11.49 9.64
N LYS A 84 -14.18 -12.44 8.79
CA LYS A 84 -14.94 -12.80 7.61
C LYS A 84 -16.02 -13.79 8.04
N LYS A 85 -17.28 -13.37 7.98
CA LYS A 85 -18.44 -14.24 8.20
C LYS A 85 -19.23 -14.37 6.91
N CYS A 86 -19.88 -15.51 6.73
CA CYS A 86 -20.87 -15.67 5.68
C CYS A 86 -22.01 -14.67 5.93
N ASN A 87 -22.62 -14.17 4.85
CA ASN A 87 -23.77 -13.29 4.97
C ASN A 87 -24.95 -14.08 5.55
N GLU A 88 -25.43 -13.69 6.73
CA GLU A 88 -26.61 -14.26 7.39
C GLU A 88 -27.85 -13.35 7.21
N ALA A 89 -27.70 -12.19 6.57
CA ALA A 89 -28.82 -11.26 6.31
C ALA A 89 -29.78 -11.77 5.22
N GLU A 90 -29.37 -12.78 4.46
CA GLU A 90 -30.20 -13.53 3.51
C GLU A 90 -30.23 -14.98 3.98
N GLU A 91 -31.42 -15.61 4.12
CA GLU A 91 -31.60 -16.93 4.75
C GLU A 91 -30.78 -18.06 4.11
N GLU A 92 -30.26 -17.85 2.90
CA GLU A 92 -29.09 -18.55 2.37
C GLU A 92 -28.41 -17.57 1.40
N PRO A 93 -27.06 -17.49 1.32
CA PRO A 93 -26.45 -16.89 0.15
C PRO A 93 -26.77 -17.83 -1.02
N ALA A 94 -27.88 -17.58 -1.70
CA ALA A 94 -28.33 -18.39 -2.82
C ALA A 94 -27.15 -18.53 -3.77
N SER A 95 -26.69 -19.77 -3.96
CA SER A 95 -25.52 -20.06 -4.80
C SER A 95 -25.73 -19.36 -6.15
N LEU A 96 -24.82 -18.43 -6.48
CA LEU A 96 -24.93 -17.62 -7.68
C LEU A 96 -25.00 -18.54 -8.90
N LYS A 97 -26.02 -18.34 -9.73
CA LYS A 97 -26.16 -19.05 -11.00
C LYS A 97 -25.32 -18.35 -12.07
N TRP A 98 -24.10 -18.83 -12.25
CA TRP A 98 -23.17 -18.29 -13.24
C TRP A 98 -23.55 -18.71 -14.66
N VAL A 99 -23.48 -17.75 -15.58
CA VAL A 99 -23.45 -17.98 -17.03
C VAL A 99 -22.14 -17.41 -17.53
N TRP A 100 -21.51 -18.07 -18.50
CA TRP A 100 -20.23 -17.65 -19.05
C TRP A 100 -20.31 -17.56 -20.57
N ARG A 101 -19.46 -16.69 -21.14
CA ARG A 101 -19.24 -16.55 -22.58
C ARG A 101 -17.73 -16.48 -22.81
N PRO A 102 -17.15 -17.29 -23.70
CA PRO A 102 -15.73 -17.21 -24.00
C PRO A 102 -15.42 -15.95 -24.81
N GLU A 103 -14.26 -15.37 -24.55
CA GLU A 103 -13.72 -14.29 -25.38
C GLU A 103 -13.32 -14.85 -26.75
N ILE A 104 -13.65 -14.14 -27.83
CA ILE A 104 -13.46 -14.63 -29.20
C ILE A 104 -12.11 -14.15 -29.73
N ILE A 105 -11.11 -15.03 -29.70
CA ILE A 105 -9.74 -14.70 -30.11
C ILE A 105 -9.49 -14.99 -31.60
N TYR A 106 -10.05 -16.08 -32.14
CA TYR A 106 -9.70 -16.61 -33.46
C TYR A 106 -9.90 -15.63 -34.64
N GLY A 107 -11.04 -14.94 -34.71
CA GLY A 107 -11.35 -14.07 -35.85
C GLY A 107 -10.42 -12.86 -35.95
N PRO A 108 -10.41 -11.95 -34.96
CA PRO A 108 -9.60 -10.73 -35.02
C PRO A 108 -8.09 -11.00 -35.11
N VAL A 109 -7.60 -12.06 -34.46
CA VAL A 109 -6.17 -12.41 -34.41
C VAL A 109 -5.70 -13.07 -35.70
N LEU A 110 -6.44 -14.04 -36.25
CA LEU A 110 -6.06 -14.69 -37.52
C LEU A 110 -6.26 -13.77 -38.73
N GLU A 111 -7.29 -12.93 -38.71
CA GLU A 111 -7.55 -11.96 -39.78
C GLU A 111 -6.71 -10.68 -39.65
N ARG A 112 -5.87 -10.57 -38.59
CA ARG A 112 -5.03 -9.40 -38.29
C ARG A 112 -5.82 -8.08 -38.27
N LYS A 113 -7.06 -8.12 -37.77
CA LYS A 113 -7.93 -6.94 -37.66
C LYS A 113 -7.64 -6.18 -36.36
N GLY A 114 -6.46 -5.58 -36.28
CA GLY A 114 -6.08 -4.68 -35.19
C GLY A 114 -6.62 -3.26 -35.41
N LYS A 115 -6.70 -2.46 -34.33
CA LYS A 115 -7.06 -1.03 -34.41
C LYS A 115 -6.09 -0.22 -35.29
N PHE A 116 -4.82 -0.62 -35.33
CA PHE A 116 -3.78 -0.04 -36.17
C PHE A 116 -2.63 -1.04 -36.40
N ALA A 117 -1.69 -0.71 -37.29
CA ALA A 117 -0.48 -1.48 -37.53
C ALA A 117 0.78 -0.60 -37.42
N ALA A 118 1.87 -1.17 -36.92
CA ALA A 118 3.17 -0.49 -36.79
C ALA A 118 4.31 -1.42 -37.18
N ARG A 119 5.40 -0.86 -37.72
CA ARG A 119 6.63 -1.62 -38.08
C ARG A 119 7.60 -1.80 -36.91
N LYS A 120 7.18 -1.44 -35.69
CA LYS A 120 7.97 -1.54 -34.46
C LYS A 120 7.08 -2.00 -33.32
N LEU A 121 7.69 -2.58 -32.30
CA LEU A 121 7.03 -2.77 -31.00
C LEU A 121 6.81 -1.39 -30.37
N ILE A 122 5.59 -1.13 -29.94
CA ILE A 122 5.20 0.11 -29.26
C ILE A 122 4.90 -0.26 -27.81
N ASP A 123 5.45 0.50 -26.87
CA ASP A 123 5.18 0.29 -25.44
C ASP A 123 3.69 0.48 -25.12
N GLN A 124 3.14 -0.36 -24.25
CA GLN A 124 1.71 -0.33 -23.92
C GLN A 124 1.24 1.05 -23.44
N LYS A 125 2.04 1.76 -22.65
CA LYS A 125 1.68 3.10 -22.14
C LYS A 125 1.62 4.16 -23.23
N GLN A 126 2.23 3.92 -24.39
CA GLN A 126 2.15 4.81 -25.54
C GLN A 126 0.86 4.65 -26.35
N ILE A 127 0.11 3.56 -26.15
CA ILE A 127 -1.12 3.22 -26.91
C ILE A 127 -2.40 3.70 -26.20
N ASN A 128 -2.25 4.65 -25.27
CA ASN A 128 -3.29 5.12 -24.35
C ASN A 128 -3.72 4.04 -23.35
N ASP A 129 -3.83 4.42 -22.08
CA ASP A 129 -4.12 3.51 -20.96
C ASP A 129 -5.62 3.19 -20.87
N GLU A 130 -6.24 2.86 -22.02
CA GLU A 130 -7.67 2.59 -22.12
C GLU A 130 -8.05 1.19 -21.63
N SER A 131 -7.09 0.27 -21.59
CA SER A 131 -7.30 -1.11 -21.17
C SER A 131 -6.01 -1.74 -20.64
N ASP A 132 -6.16 -2.63 -19.66
CA ASP A 132 -5.08 -3.49 -19.18
C ASP A 132 -4.56 -4.46 -20.26
N TYR A 133 -5.37 -4.71 -21.31
CA TYR A 133 -5.07 -5.68 -22.36
C TYR A 133 -4.55 -5.02 -23.64
N LEU A 134 -3.43 -5.51 -24.15
CA LEU A 134 -2.87 -5.13 -25.45
C LEU A 134 -2.45 -6.37 -26.25
N TRP A 135 -2.96 -6.46 -27.48
CA TRP A 135 -2.60 -7.53 -28.41
C TRP A 135 -1.45 -7.10 -29.33
N TYR A 136 -0.30 -7.74 -29.17
CA TYR A 136 0.77 -7.71 -30.16
C TYR A 136 0.58 -8.86 -31.14
N MET A 137 0.31 -8.53 -32.41
CA MET A 137 0.08 -9.51 -33.47
C MET A 137 1.16 -9.40 -34.54
N ALA A 138 1.79 -10.53 -34.85
CA ALA A 138 2.79 -10.64 -35.91
C ALA A 138 2.56 -11.93 -36.71
N SER A 139 3.00 -11.92 -37.98
CA SER A 139 2.93 -13.07 -38.88
C SER A 139 4.35 -13.44 -39.27
N VAL A 140 4.69 -14.71 -39.18
CA VAL A 140 5.95 -15.26 -39.67
C VAL A 140 5.60 -16.26 -40.76
N ASN A 141 6.12 -16.03 -41.96
CA ASN A 141 5.97 -16.96 -43.07
C ASN A 141 7.24 -17.81 -43.12
N LEU A 142 7.08 -19.13 -43.07
CA LEU A 142 8.16 -20.10 -43.11
C LEU A 142 7.92 -21.03 -44.30
N ASN A 143 8.97 -21.29 -45.06
CA ASN A 143 8.97 -22.29 -46.12
C ASN A 143 9.75 -23.53 -45.68
N ASP A 144 9.51 -24.66 -46.33
CA ASP A 144 10.17 -25.93 -46.02
C ASP A 144 11.70 -25.89 -46.21
N ASP A 145 12.21 -24.93 -47.00
CA ASP A 145 13.63 -24.70 -47.24
C ASP A 145 14.28 -23.71 -46.26
N ASP A 146 13.52 -23.12 -45.33
CA ASP A 146 14.07 -22.22 -44.32
C ASP A 146 14.92 -22.98 -43.29
N LEU A 147 16.15 -22.52 -43.06
CA LEU A 147 17.09 -23.14 -42.11
C LEU A 147 16.59 -23.21 -40.66
N ILE A 148 15.62 -22.35 -40.32
CA ILE A 148 14.98 -22.29 -39.01
C ILE A 148 13.79 -23.25 -38.88
N TRP A 149 13.30 -23.80 -39.99
CA TRP A 149 12.22 -24.76 -39.99
C TRP A 149 12.67 -26.08 -39.35
N ARG A 150 12.02 -26.45 -38.25
CA ARG A 150 12.24 -27.67 -37.49
C ARG A 150 10.93 -28.11 -36.85
N ASP A 151 10.78 -29.40 -36.57
CA ASP A 151 9.59 -29.94 -35.88
C ASP A 151 9.33 -29.27 -34.53
N ASN A 152 10.40 -28.84 -33.84
CA ASN A 152 10.34 -28.11 -32.58
C ASN A 152 10.92 -26.71 -32.76
N MET A 153 10.05 -25.70 -32.73
CA MET A 153 10.42 -24.29 -32.75
C MET A 153 10.24 -23.66 -31.37
N THR A 154 11.02 -22.64 -31.06
CA THR A 154 10.93 -21.91 -29.79
C THR A 154 10.57 -20.46 -30.05
N LEU A 155 9.49 -19.99 -29.41
CA LEU A 155 9.13 -18.59 -29.35
C LEU A 155 9.73 -17.98 -28.08
N CYS A 156 10.59 -16.98 -28.22
CA CYS A 156 11.15 -16.23 -27.09
C CYS A 156 10.60 -14.80 -27.13
N VAL A 157 9.86 -14.42 -26.09
CA VAL A 157 9.34 -13.06 -25.91
C VAL A 157 9.97 -12.48 -24.66
N ASN A 158 10.76 -11.42 -24.82
CA ASN A 158 11.30 -10.65 -23.71
C ASN A 158 10.55 -9.31 -23.63
N GLY A 159 10.04 -8.97 -22.45
CA GLY A 159 9.25 -7.77 -22.24
C GLY A 159 9.29 -7.32 -20.78
N SER A 160 8.91 -6.07 -20.54
CA SER A 160 8.81 -5.46 -19.21
C SER A 160 7.39 -5.51 -18.63
N GLY A 161 6.50 -6.33 -19.22
CA GLY A 161 5.10 -6.44 -18.82
C GLY A 161 4.90 -7.26 -17.55
N HIS A 162 3.74 -7.11 -16.91
CA HIS A 162 3.39 -7.84 -15.69
C HIS A 162 2.88 -9.27 -15.96
N ALA A 163 2.15 -9.45 -17.08
CA ALA A 163 1.63 -10.73 -17.54
C ALA A 163 1.69 -10.78 -19.07
N LEU A 164 1.90 -11.98 -19.62
CA LEU A 164 1.93 -12.23 -21.05
C LEU A 164 1.22 -13.54 -21.34
N HIS A 165 0.33 -13.51 -22.33
CA HIS A 165 -0.29 -14.71 -22.91
C HIS A 165 0.12 -14.84 -24.37
N ALA A 166 0.67 -15.99 -24.73
CA ALA A 166 1.13 -16.32 -26.06
C ALA A 166 0.14 -17.24 -26.78
N TYR A 167 -0.20 -16.87 -28.01
CA TYR A 167 -1.03 -17.66 -28.91
C TYR A 167 -0.31 -17.87 -30.24
N VAL A 168 -0.33 -19.09 -30.76
CA VAL A 168 0.20 -19.42 -32.09
C VAL A 168 -0.90 -20.06 -32.92
N ASN A 169 -1.19 -19.50 -34.08
CA ASN A 169 -2.27 -19.96 -34.97
C ASN A 169 -3.64 -20.10 -34.26
N GLY A 170 -3.89 -19.27 -33.25
CA GLY A 170 -5.12 -19.27 -32.44
C GLY A 170 -5.11 -20.24 -31.26
N GLU A 171 -4.07 -21.06 -31.10
CA GLU A 171 -3.93 -21.96 -29.95
C GLU A 171 -3.15 -21.30 -28.83
N TYR A 172 -3.64 -21.45 -27.60
CA TYR A 172 -2.99 -20.92 -26.40
C TYR A 172 -1.77 -21.76 -26.02
N LEU A 173 -0.65 -21.10 -25.75
CA LEU A 173 0.60 -21.77 -25.35
C LEU A 173 0.90 -21.57 -23.85
N SER A 174 0.87 -20.33 -23.37
CA SER A 174 1.26 -19.94 -22.00
C SER A 174 0.79 -18.53 -21.69
#